data_AF-A0A2M7B8C7-F1
#
_entry.id   AF-A0A2M7B8C7-F1
#
_cell.length_a   1.000
_cell.length_b   1.000
_cell.length_c   1.000
_cell.angle_alpha   90.00
_cell.angle_beta   90.00
_cell.angle_gamma   90.00
#
_symmetry.space_group_name_H-M   'P 1'
#
loop_
_entity.id
_entity.type
_entity.pdbx_description
1 polymer ?
#
loop_
_entity_poly.entity_id
_entity_poly.type
_entity_poly.pdbx_seq_one_letter_code
_entity_poly.pdbx_strand_id
1 'polypeptide(L)'
;AGCAILIEAISDNKNRTMAEIKRVLNENSSKLAAPGSVMWAFEKTPEGWQAKFKQSLEPTGLEKIKKLIEDLENQDEVQKVYINI
;
A
#
# COMPACT_ATOMS: atom_id res chain seq x y z
N ALA A 1 5.41 -9.83 11.69
CA ALA A 1 4.14 -9.87 10.92
C ALA A 1 4.23 -8.90 9.74
N GLY A 2 3.64 -9.22 8.59
CA GLY A 2 3.70 -8.38 7.38
C GLY A 2 2.32 -7.88 7.00
N CYS A 3 2.13 -6.58 6.78
CA CYS A 3 0.84 -5.99 6.42
C CYS A 3 0.64 -6.04 4.90
N ALA A 4 -0.59 -6.27 4.45
CA ALA A 4 -1.01 -6.09 3.08
C ALA A 4 -1.42 -4.63 2.85
N ILE A 5 -0.82 -4.02 1.82
CA ILE A 5 -1.10 -2.65 1.38
C ILE A 5 -1.54 -2.70 -0.07
N LEU A 6 -2.67 -2.06 -0.37
CA LEU A 6 -3.20 -1.90 -1.71
C LEU A 6 -3.17 -0.41 -2.07
N ILE A 7 -2.51 -0.09 -3.17
CA ILE A 7 -2.30 1.29 -3.63
C ILE A 7 -3.07 1.47 -4.94
N GLU A 8 -3.97 2.44 -4.98
CA GLU A 8 -4.63 2.89 -6.20
C GLU A 8 -3.95 4.19 -6.66
N ALA A 9 -3.36 4.13 -7.86
CA ALA A 9 -2.68 5.24 -8.48
C ALA A 9 -3.22 5.46 -9.90
N ILE A 10 -3.32 6.72 -10.31
CA ILE A 10 -3.66 7.12 -11.68
C ILE A 10 -2.41 7.75 -12.26
N SER A 11 -1.90 7.19 -13.35
CA SER A 11 -0.69 7.67 -14.00
C SER A 11 -0.77 7.54 -15.51
N ASP A 12 -0.11 8.46 -16.21
CA ASP A 12 0.17 8.41 -17.64
C ASP A 12 1.29 7.41 -17.99
N ASN A 13 2.14 7.04 -17.02
CA ASN A 13 3.29 6.16 -17.22
C ASN A 13 3.44 5.15 -16.08
N LYS A 14 2.78 4.00 -16.25
CA LYS A 14 2.83 2.86 -15.31
C LYS A 14 4.25 2.46 -14.90
N ASN A 15 5.22 2.45 -15.82
CA ASN A 15 6.58 1.99 -15.50
C ASN A 15 7.30 2.99 -14.58
N ARG A 16 7.10 4.30 -14.79
CA ARG A 16 7.64 5.37 -13.94
C ARG A 16 7.04 5.29 -12.54
N THR A 17 5.71 5.24 -12.43
CA THR A 17 5.03 5.14 -11.12
C THR A 17 5.45 3.89 -10.37
N MET A 18 5.50 2.74 -11.05
CA MET A 18 5.96 1.50 -10.40
C MET A 18 7.40 1.61 -9.89
N ALA A 19 8.27 2.36 -10.56
CA ALA A 19 9.65 2.58 -10.11
C ALA A 19 9.69 3.49 -8.86
N GLU A 20 8.93 4.59 -8.86
CA GLU A 20 8.84 5.50 -7.70
C GLU A 20 8.23 4.80 -6.48
N ILE A 21 7.13 4.07 -6.65
CA ILE A 21 6.50 3.31 -5.56
C ILE A 21 7.47 2.24 -5.01
N LYS A 22 8.24 1.57 -5.88
CA LYS A 22 9.29 0.64 -5.42
C LYS A 22 10.38 1.34 -4.62
N ARG A 23 10.79 2.55 -5.01
CA ARG A 23 11.78 3.36 -4.29
C ARG A 23 11.28 3.67 -2.88
N VAL A 24 10.08 4.24 -2.78
CA VAL A 24 9.43 4.58 -1.49
C VAL A 24 9.29 3.36 -0.58
N LEU A 25 8.88 2.22 -1.15
CA LEU A 25 8.76 0.97 -0.39
C LEU A 25 10.12 0.50 0.12
N ASN A 26 11.17 0.51 -0.72
CA ASN A 26 12.51 0.10 -0.32
C ASN A 26 13.09 1.00 0.79
N GLU A 27 12.86 2.31 0.73
CA GLU A 27 13.28 3.27 1.77
C GLU A 27 12.64 2.95 3.13
N ASN A 28 11.41 2.44 3.10
CA ASN A 28 10.65 2.01 4.28
C ASN A 28 10.85 0.51 4.62
N SER A 29 11.89 -0.13 4.09
CA SER A 29 12.18 -1.57 4.27
C SER A 29 10.99 -2.49 3.93
N SER A 30 10.14 -2.05 3.01
CA SER A 30 8.96 -2.74 2.51
C SER A 30 9.20 -3.18 1.07
N LYS A 31 8.41 -4.14 0.56
CA LYS A 31 8.58 -4.68 -0.79
C LYS A 31 7.27 -4.61 -1.56
N LEU A 32 7.35 -4.20 -2.82
CA LEU A 32 6.24 -4.30 -3.75
C LEU A 32 5.98 -5.76 -4.08
N ALA A 33 4.78 -6.25 -3.76
CA ALA A 33 4.34 -7.57 -4.17
C ALA A 33 3.96 -7.59 -5.67
N ALA A 34 3.78 -8.79 -6.23
CA ALA A 34 3.27 -8.88 -7.60
C ALA A 34 1.84 -8.30 -7.67
N PRO A 35 1.44 -7.73 -8.82
CA PRO A 35 0.07 -7.26 -9.03
C PRO A 35 -0.93 -8.37 -8.66
N GLY A 36 -1.87 -8.08 -7.77
CA GLY A 36 -2.88 -9.04 -7.31
C GLY A 36 -2.48 -9.91 -6.12
N SER A 37 -1.23 -9.93 -5.66
CA SER A 37 -0.78 -10.78 -4.54
C SER A 37 -1.48 -10.51 -3.22
N VAL A 38 -2.04 -9.32 -3.04
CA VAL A 38 -2.74 -8.91 -1.82
C VAL A 38 -4.25 -8.79 -2.01
N MET A 39 -4.77 -8.98 -3.23
CA MET A 39 -6.20 -8.82 -3.52
C MET A 39 -7.09 -9.76 -2.71
N TRP A 40 -6.58 -10.94 -2.32
CA TRP A 40 -7.31 -11.88 -1.47
C TRP A 40 -7.63 -11.30 -0.07
N ALA A 41 -6.84 -10.33 0.41
CA ALA A 41 -7.01 -9.70 1.70
C ALA A 41 -7.99 -8.52 1.67
N PHE A 42 -8.45 -8.10 0.48
CA PHE A 42 -9.37 -6.99 0.30
C PHE A 42 -10.65 -7.43 -0.43
N GLU A 43 -11.77 -6.82 -0.08
CA GLU A 43 -13.04 -6.95 -0.77
C GLU A 43 -13.35 -5.65 -1.50
N LYS A 44 -13.79 -5.75 -2.75
CA LYS A 44 -14.24 -4.58 -3.51
C LYS A 44 -15.67 -4.23 -3.08
N THR A 45 -15.83 -3.07 -2.49
CA THR A 45 -17.12 -2.48 -2.10
C THR A 45 -17.46 -1.31 -3.02
N PRO A 46 -18.70 -0.79 -3.02
CA PRO A 46 -19.08 0.37 -3.83
C PRO A 46 -18.25 1.64 -3.53
N GLU A 47 -17.70 1.73 -2.31
CA GLU A 47 -16.91 2.86 -1.82
C GLU A 47 -15.39 2.69 -2.04
N GLY A 48 -14.94 1.51 -2.47
CA GLY A 48 -13.53 1.21 -2.75
C GLY A 48 -13.13 -0.21 -2.35
N TRP A 49 -12.05 -0.34 -1.58
CA TRP A 49 -11.56 -1.62 -1.08
C TRP A 49 -11.64 -1.69 0.45
N GLN A 50 -12.11 -2.81 0.98
CA GLN A 50 -12.22 -3.03 2.42
C GLN A 50 -11.46 -4.29 2.84
N ALA A 51 -10.68 -4.22 3.91
CA ALA A 51 -9.88 -5.35 4.38
C ALA A 51 -10.77 -6.47 4.95
N LYS A 52 -10.55 -7.71 4.48
CA LYS A 52 -11.24 -8.91 4.97
C LYS A 52 -10.67 -9.42 6.30
N PHE A 53 -9.38 -9.17 6.53
CA PHE A 53 -8.65 -9.66 7.70
C PHE A 53 -7.88 -8.53 8.33
N LYS A 54 -8.16 -8.25 9.60
CA LYS A 54 -7.41 -7.28 10.41
C LYS A 54 -6.19 -7.97 11.00
N GLN A 55 -5.00 -7.50 10.66
CA GLN A 55 -3.79 -8.03 11.24
C GLN A 55 -3.40 -7.24 12.48
N SER A 56 -3.28 -7.95 13.61
CA SER A 56 -2.72 -7.35 14.82
C SER A 56 -1.22 -7.08 14.61
N LEU A 57 -0.85 -5.80 14.61
CA LEU A 57 0.52 -5.33 14.49
C LEU A 57 1.00 -4.74 15.81
N GLU A 58 2.27 -5.01 16.13
CA GLU A 58 2.96 -4.36 17.24
C GLU A 58 3.12 -2.85 17.00
N PRO A 59 3.22 -2.03 18.06
CA PRO A 59 3.31 -0.56 17.95
C PRO A 59 4.41 -0.08 17.00
N THR A 60 5.57 -0.73 17.05
CA THR A 60 6.72 -0.44 16.18
C THR A 60 6.43 -0.67 14.70
N GLY A 61 5.59 -1.65 14.36
CA GLY A 61 5.16 -1.92 12.99
C GLY A 61 4.18 -0.89 12.49
N LEU A 62 3.30 -0.41 13.36
CA LEU A 62 2.30 0.61 13.07
C LEU A 62 2.95 1.96 12.74
N GLU A 63 4.00 2.36 13.46
CA GLU A 63 4.76 3.59 13.16
C GLU A 63 5.40 3.54 11.77
N LYS A 64 6.02 2.42 11.40
CA LYS A 64 6.62 2.24 10.07
C LYS A 64 5.58 2.30 8.95
N ILE A 65 4.43 1.66 9.15
CA ILE A 65 3.34 1.67 8.16
C ILE A 65 2.76 3.08 8.02
N LYS A 66 2.55 3.81 9.12
CA LYS A 66 2.10 5.20 9.07
C LYS A 66 3.04 6.08 8.27
N LYS A 67 4.35 5.97 8.51
CA LYS A 67 5.36 6.70 7.75
C LYS A 67 5.32 6.33 6.26
N LEU A 68 5.22 5.05 5.95
CA LEU A 68 5.11 4.59 4.56
C LEU A 68 3.86 5.14 3.87
N ILE A 69 2.73 5.23 4.58
CA ILE A 69 1.49 5.80 4.03
C ILE A 69 1.70 7.28 3.71
N GLU A 70 2.29 8.05 4.63
CA GLU A 70 2.61 9.46 4.41
C GLU A 70 3.52 9.65 3.18
N ASP A 71 4.59 8.85 3.07
CA ASP A 71 5.51 8.90 1.93
C ASP A 71 4.83 8.52 0.60
N LEU A 72 3.85 7.60 0.64
CA LEU A 72 3.07 7.19 -0.54
C LEU A 72 2.01 8.22 -0.92
N GLU A 73 1.33 8.83 0.04
CA GLU A 73 0.34 9.90 -0.21
C GLU A 73 1.00 11.18 -0.72
N ASN A 74 2.28 11.39 -0.45
CA ASN A 74 3.07 12.48 -1.00
C ASN A 74 3.43 12.31 -2.49
N GLN A 75 3.08 11.17 -3.11
CA GLN A 75 3.26 10.95 -4.54
C GLN A 75 2.03 11.46 -5.30
N ASP A 76 2.22 12.40 -6.24
CA ASP A 76 1.11 13.02 -7.00
C ASP A 76 0.22 12.02 -7.76
N GLU A 77 0.79 10.86 -8.13
CA GLU A 77 0.09 9.81 -8.89
C GLU A 77 -0.75 8.89 -7.99
N VAL A 78 -0.51 8.88 -6.67
CA VAL A 78 -1.23 8.04 -5.71
C VAL A 78 -2.55 8.72 -5.34
N GLN A 79 -3.65 7.99 -5.48
CA GLN A 79 -4.99 8.49 -5.18
C GLN A 79 -5.53 7.95 -3.87
N LYS A 80 -5.32 6.65 -3.62
CA LYS A 80 -5.82 5.99 -2.41
C LYS A 80 -4.87 4.89 -1.96
N VAL A 81 -4.75 4.74 -0.64
CA VAL A 81 -3.98 3.68 0.00
C VAL A 81 -4.88 2.94 0.98
N TYR A 82 -4.94 1.61 0.85
CA TYR A 82 -5.73 0.72 1.70
C TYR A 82 -4.80 -0.27 2.41
N ILE A 83 -5.09 -0.56 3.68
CA ILE A 83 -4.29 -1.46 4.50
C ILE A 83 -5.20 -2.45 5.25
N ASN A 84 -4.67 -3.62 5.59
CA ASN A 84 -5.42 -4.67 6.30
C ASN A 84 -5.14 -4.74 7.80
N ILE A 85 -5.08 -3.58 8.47
CA ILE A 85 -4.89 -3.49 9.93
C ILE A 85 -6.22 -3.32 10.67
#